data_AF-A0A6J5GPZ5-F1
#
_entry.id   AF-A0A6J5GPZ5-F1
#
_cell.length_a   1.000
_cell.length_b   1.000
_cell.length_c   1.000
_cell.angle_alpha   90.00
_cell.angle_beta   90.00
_cell.angle_gamma   90.00
#
_symmetry.space_group_name_H-M   'P 1'
#
loop_
_entity.id
_entity.type
_entity.pdbx_description
1 polymer ?
#
loop_
_entity_poly.entity_id
_entity_poly.type
_entity_poly.pdbx_seq_one_letter_code
_entity_poly.pdbx_strand_id
1 'polypeptide(L)'
;MKAEVAAWQLDIFGEASPVLVVPPKPDPLPHPKLWSASVRDAMVDALISLARDSRRGDRMPESLMDCAALLSERLRNVRLDVDDYEATLGWIMGDWDGALSYEHVCRVNGIDPETLQQAILDTPLVAHDLKQVRSKYFRKPMEEAH
;
A
#
# COMPACT_ATOMS: atom_id res chain seq x y z
N MET A 1 40.99 -13.05 12.97
CA MET A 1 39.73 -13.83 12.98
C MET A 1 40.04 -15.23 12.48
N LYS A 2 39.71 -16.28 13.24
CA LYS A 2 39.82 -17.67 12.77
C LYS A 2 38.55 -17.99 11.97
N ALA A 3 38.70 -18.46 10.73
CA ALA A 3 37.58 -18.86 9.91
C ALA A 3 37.03 -20.20 10.42
N GLU A 4 35.79 -20.22 10.91
CA GLU A 4 35.11 -21.46 11.28
C GLU A 4 34.56 -22.13 10.02
N VAL A 5 35.06 -23.34 9.75
CA VAL A 5 34.63 -24.17 8.62
C VAL A 5 33.38 -24.92 9.05
N ALA A 6 32.23 -24.62 8.43
CA ALA A 6 30.94 -25.25 8.77
C ALA A 6 30.81 -26.65 8.14
N ALA A 7 31.31 -26.80 6.92
CA ALA A 7 31.26 -28.04 6.17
C ALA A 7 32.34 -28.05 5.09
N TRP A 8 32.58 -29.22 4.50
CA TRP A 8 33.42 -29.39 3.33
C TRP A 8 32.54 -29.83 2.17
N GLN A 9 32.59 -29.07 1.07
CA GLN A 9 31.88 -29.42 -0.15
C GLN A 9 32.88 -30.06 -1.12
N LEU A 10 32.51 -31.23 -1.66
CA LEU A 10 33.23 -31.83 -2.77
C LEU A 10 32.72 -31.17 -4.05
N ASP A 11 33.61 -30.51 -4.79
CA ASP A 11 33.30 -30.04 -6.13
C ASP A 11 33.11 -31.23 -7.08
N ILE A 12 32.34 -31.02 -8.15
CA ILE A 12 31.96 -32.05 -9.14
C ILE A 12 33.21 -32.60 -9.86
N PHE A 13 34.33 -31.87 -9.82
CA PHE A 13 35.64 -32.27 -10.35
C PHE A 13 36.58 -32.90 -9.31
N GLY A 14 36.10 -33.16 -8.08
CA GLY A 14 36.81 -33.95 -7.06
C GLY A 14 37.68 -33.14 -6.08
N GLU A 15 37.72 -31.82 -6.19
CA GLU A 15 38.46 -30.97 -5.24
C GLU A 15 37.57 -30.56 -4.06
N ALA A 16 38.06 -30.76 -2.83
CA ALA A 16 37.33 -30.41 -1.62
C ALA A 16 37.54 -28.93 -1.27
N SER A 17 36.46 -28.16 -1.23
CA SER A 17 36.48 -26.74 -0.84
C SER A 17 35.74 -26.51 0.49
N PRO A 18 36.31 -25.71 1.42
CA PRO A 18 35.67 -25.45 2.70
C PRO A 18 34.48 -24.48 2.54
N VAL A 19 33.32 -24.85 3.06
CA VAL A 19 32.17 -23.96 3.21
C VAL A 19 32.40 -23.12 4.47
N LEU A 20 32.75 -21.87 4.25
CA LEU A 20 33.00 -20.90 5.31
C LEU A 20 31.67 -20.39 5.86
N VAL A 21 31.53 -20.32 7.19
CA VAL A 21 30.41 -19.59 7.81
C VAL A 21 30.65 -18.11 7.59
N VAL A 22 29.94 -17.53 6.61
CA VAL A 22 29.87 -16.09 6.47
C VAL A 22 28.85 -15.60 7.50
N PRO A 23 29.25 -14.82 8.53
CA PRO A 23 28.27 -14.24 9.44
C PRO A 23 27.26 -13.44 8.61
N PRO A 24 25.95 -13.52 8.93
CA PRO A 24 24.93 -12.80 8.19
C PRO A 24 25.33 -11.34 8.13
N LYS A 25 25.37 -10.79 6.91
CA LYS A 25 25.72 -9.39 6.67
C LYS A 25 24.79 -8.56 7.57
N PRO A 26 25.31 -7.77 8.53
CA PRO A 26 24.45 -6.94 9.36
C PRO A 26 23.63 -6.05 8.45
N ASP A 27 22.33 -5.96 8.75
CA ASP A 27 21.36 -5.24 7.95
C ASP A 27 21.92 -3.84 7.61
N PRO A 28 22.19 -3.53 6.33
CA PRO A 28 23.00 -2.37 5.96
C PRO A 28 22.34 -1.04 6.31
N LEU A 29 21.07 -1.05 6.72
CA LEU A 29 20.32 0.14 7.06
C LEU A 29 20.04 0.15 8.57
N PRO A 30 20.59 1.12 9.33
CA PRO A 30 20.16 1.31 10.70
C PRO A 30 18.67 1.63 10.71
N HIS A 31 17.97 1.32 11.80
CA HIS A 31 16.52 1.57 11.91
C HIS A 31 16.18 3.01 11.46
N PRO A 32 15.12 3.29 10.68
CA PRO A 32 14.86 4.62 10.09
C PRO A 32 14.82 5.81 11.08
N LYS A 33 14.57 5.52 12.36
CA LYS A 33 14.60 6.50 13.46
C LYS A 33 16.01 7.02 13.76
N LEU A 34 17.04 6.28 13.36
CA LEU A 34 18.46 6.59 13.54
C LEU A 34 19.07 7.31 12.32
N TRP A 35 18.29 7.54 11.26
CA TRP A 35 18.76 8.24 10.07
C TRP A 35 18.89 9.73 10.33
N SER A 36 19.99 10.32 9.85
CA SER A 36 20.12 11.77 9.74
C SER A 36 19.04 12.31 8.80
N ALA A 37 18.67 13.58 8.96
CA ALA A 37 17.67 14.23 8.12
C ALA A 37 18.02 14.09 6.62
N SER A 38 19.28 14.33 6.26
CA SER A 38 19.78 14.21 4.88
C SER A 38 19.62 12.81 4.27
N VAL A 39 19.82 11.74 5.07
CA VAL A 39 19.65 10.36 4.59
C VAL A 39 18.18 10.02 4.45
N ARG A 40 17.34 10.53 5.35
CA ARG A 40 15.89 10.36 5.27
C ARG A 40 15.32 11.04 4.04
N ASP A 41 15.72 12.28 3.78
CA ASP A 41 15.27 13.06 2.62
C ASP A 41 15.72 12.38 1.32
N ALA A 42 16.99 11.94 1.24
CA ALA A 42 17.50 11.19 0.09
C ALA A 42 16.77 9.85 -0.12
N MET A 43 16.36 9.16 0.95
CA MET A 43 15.59 7.92 0.84
C MET A 43 14.15 8.19 0.39
N VAL A 44 13.53 9.28 0.87
CA VAL A 44 12.21 9.73 0.40
C VAL A 44 12.27 10.06 -1.09
N ASP A 45 13.29 10.80 -1.53
CA ASP A 45 13.50 11.12 -2.95
C ASP A 45 13.77 9.87 -3.80
N ALA A 46 14.52 8.90 -3.27
CA ALA A 46 14.76 7.63 -3.94
C ALA A 46 13.48 6.78 -4.06
N LEU A 47 12.63 6.75 -3.02
CA LEU A 47 11.34 6.06 -3.05
C LEU A 47 10.37 6.74 -4.03
N ILE A 48 10.34 8.07 -4.04
CA ILE A 48 9.56 8.84 -5.02
C ILE A 48 10.06 8.52 -6.42
N SER A 49 11.37 8.55 -6.65
CA SER A 49 11.99 8.26 -7.96
C SER A 49 11.74 6.82 -8.40
N LEU A 50 11.84 5.85 -7.51
CA LEU A 50 11.49 4.45 -7.77
C LEU A 50 10.00 4.31 -8.13
N ALA A 51 9.12 4.97 -7.40
CA ALA A 51 7.71 5.05 -7.72
C ALA A 51 7.43 5.83 -9.01
N ARG A 52 8.36 6.67 -9.51
CA ARG A 52 8.28 7.32 -10.83
C ARG A 52 8.79 6.43 -11.94
N ASP A 53 9.88 5.72 -11.72
CA ASP A 53 10.51 4.84 -12.71
C ASP A 53 9.69 3.57 -12.94
N SER A 54 8.95 3.08 -11.93
CA SER A 54 7.97 2.01 -12.14
C SER A 54 6.81 2.40 -13.07
N ARG A 55 6.64 3.70 -13.39
CA ARG A 55 5.54 4.24 -14.21
C ARG A 55 5.87 4.40 -15.69
N ARG A 56 7.09 4.09 -16.15
CA ARG A 56 7.45 4.21 -17.57
C ARG A 56 7.05 3.02 -18.44
N GLY A 57 6.38 2.00 -17.90
CA GLY A 57 5.78 0.95 -18.71
C GLY A 57 4.55 0.36 -18.02
N ASP A 58 3.36 0.73 -18.50
CA ASP A 58 2.10 0.02 -18.30
C ASP A 58 1.69 -0.37 -16.86
N ARG A 59 0.78 0.41 -16.26
CA ARG A 59 -0.48 -0.02 -15.59
C ARG A 59 -0.88 0.96 -14.49
N MET A 60 -2.19 1.15 -14.38
CA MET A 60 -2.87 1.69 -13.20
C MET A 60 -2.31 1.04 -11.92
N PRO A 61 -2.12 1.78 -10.80
CA PRO A 61 -1.67 1.22 -9.54
C PRO A 61 -2.56 0.06 -9.10
N GLU A 62 -1.95 -1.03 -8.60
CA GLU A 62 -2.67 -2.22 -8.13
C GLU A 62 -3.77 -1.84 -7.12
N SER A 63 -3.47 -0.96 -6.17
CA SER A 63 -4.46 -0.46 -5.20
C SER A 63 -5.68 0.22 -5.83
N LEU A 64 -5.51 0.94 -6.95
CA LEU A 64 -6.64 1.56 -7.66
C LEU A 64 -7.38 0.56 -8.53
N MET A 65 -6.68 -0.45 -9.08
CA MET A 65 -7.31 -1.57 -9.78
C MET A 65 -8.15 -2.41 -8.82
N ASP A 66 -7.65 -2.66 -7.61
CA ASP A 66 -8.35 -3.38 -6.55
C ASP A 66 -9.60 -2.63 -6.11
N CYS A 67 -9.51 -1.31 -5.92
CA CYS A 67 -10.67 -0.45 -5.66
C CYS A 67 -11.74 -0.60 -6.76
N ALA A 68 -11.33 -0.51 -8.02
CA ALA A 68 -12.25 -0.65 -9.15
C ALA A 68 -12.85 -2.07 -9.24
N ALA A 69 -12.07 -3.10 -8.91
CA ALA A 69 -12.53 -4.48 -8.86
C ALA A 69 -13.59 -4.66 -7.76
N LEU A 70 -13.35 -4.14 -6.55
CA LEU A 70 -14.27 -4.18 -5.41
C LEU A 70 -15.60 -3.52 -5.73
N LEU A 71 -15.57 -2.33 -6.35
CA LEU A 71 -16.78 -1.63 -6.82
C LEU A 71 -17.52 -2.43 -7.90
N SER A 72 -16.78 -3.03 -8.85
CA SER A 72 -17.35 -3.86 -9.92
C SER A 72 -17.99 -5.14 -9.38
N GLU A 73 -17.38 -5.78 -8.40
CA GLU A 73 -17.92 -6.94 -7.71
C GLU A 73 -19.20 -6.61 -6.94
N ARG A 74 -19.22 -5.44 -6.26
CA ARG A 74 -20.43 -4.95 -5.61
C ARG A 74 -21.57 -4.78 -6.59
N LEU A 75 -21.31 -4.18 -7.76
CA LEU A 75 -22.29 -3.96 -8.82
C LEU A 75 -22.80 -5.26 -9.44
N ARG A 76 -21.93 -6.29 -9.51
CA ARG A 76 -22.30 -7.65 -9.93
C ARG A 76 -22.99 -8.45 -8.82
N ASN A 77 -23.23 -7.84 -7.66
CA ASN A 77 -23.82 -8.48 -6.48
C ASN A 77 -23.05 -9.73 -6.04
N VAL A 78 -21.73 -9.70 -6.20
CA VAL A 78 -20.82 -10.72 -5.69
C VAL A 78 -20.67 -10.52 -4.18
N ARG A 79 -20.46 -11.62 -3.45
CA ARG A 79 -20.22 -11.56 -2.01
C ARG A 79 -18.86 -10.90 -1.76
N LEU A 80 -18.89 -9.81 -1.00
CA LEU A 80 -17.72 -9.04 -0.61
C LEU A 80 -17.46 -9.19 0.89
N ASP A 81 -16.22 -8.93 1.29
CA ASP A 81 -15.94 -8.54 2.67
C ASP A 81 -16.51 -7.14 2.89
N VAL A 82 -17.47 -7.04 3.82
CA VAL A 82 -18.19 -5.79 4.07
C VAL A 82 -17.27 -4.77 4.72
N ASP A 83 -16.39 -5.19 5.62
CA ASP A 83 -15.52 -4.25 6.35
C ASP A 83 -14.48 -3.64 5.40
N ASP A 84 -13.93 -4.45 4.49
CA ASP A 84 -12.97 -4.00 3.47
C ASP A 84 -13.63 -3.09 2.41
N TYR A 85 -14.86 -3.41 2.00
CA TYR A 85 -15.64 -2.58 1.09
C TYR A 85 -15.98 -1.21 1.69
N GLU A 86 -16.46 -1.18 2.94
CA GLU A 86 -16.79 0.08 3.62
C GLU A 86 -15.52 0.92 3.84
N ALA A 87 -14.38 0.29 4.18
CA ALA A 87 -13.08 0.93 4.27
C ALA A 87 -12.59 1.54 2.96
N THR A 88 -12.76 0.81 1.87
CA THR A 88 -12.42 1.29 0.53
C THR A 88 -13.27 2.50 0.16
N LEU A 89 -14.59 2.47 0.41
CA LEU A 89 -15.48 3.61 0.15
C LEU A 89 -15.09 4.86 0.95
N GLY A 90 -14.87 4.70 2.25
CA GLY A 90 -14.48 5.81 3.12
C GLY A 90 -13.13 6.41 2.71
N TRP A 91 -12.17 5.55 2.36
CA TRP A 91 -10.84 5.98 1.93
C TRP A 91 -10.87 6.73 0.60
N ILE A 92 -11.57 6.21 -0.43
CA ILE A 92 -11.69 6.88 -1.74
C ILE A 92 -12.33 8.27 -1.60
N MET A 93 -13.36 8.39 -0.76
CA MET A 93 -14.06 9.66 -0.54
C MET A 93 -13.29 10.63 0.36
N GLY A 94 -12.12 10.24 0.89
CA GLY A 94 -11.35 11.05 1.83
C GLY A 94 -12.03 11.19 3.19
N ASP A 95 -13.00 10.34 3.49
CA ASP A 95 -13.64 10.28 4.81
C ASP A 95 -12.69 9.65 5.84
N TRP A 96 -11.84 8.70 5.42
CA TRP A 96 -10.83 8.03 6.25
C TRP A 96 -9.43 8.15 5.66
N ASP A 97 -8.44 8.36 6.53
CA ASP A 97 -7.04 8.29 6.16
C ASP A 97 -6.54 6.84 6.28
N GLY A 98 -6.10 6.28 5.15
CA GLY A 98 -5.32 5.04 5.13
C GLY A 98 -3.86 5.29 5.52
N ALA A 99 -2.97 4.35 5.20
CA ALA A 99 -1.52 4.58 5.35
C ALA A 99 -1.03 5.76 4.48
N LEU A 100 -1.73 6.02 3.37
CA LEU A 100 -1.62 7.20 2.51
C LEU A 100 -3.03 7.67 2.16
N SER A 101 -3.23 8.97 1.95
CA SER A 101 -4.52 9.48 1.48
C SER A 101 -4.78 9.05 0.03
N TYR A 102 -6.04 8.83 -0.32
CA TYR A 102 -6.45 8.50 -1.68
C TYR A 102 -5.96 9.55 -2.70
N GLU A 103 -6.09 10.83 -2.35
CA GLU A 103 -5.60 11.94 -3.18
C GLU A 103 -4.09 11.88 -3.41
N HIS A 104 -3.31 11.51 -2.39
CA HIS A 104 -1.86 11.34 -2.53
C HIS A 104 -1.53 10.19 -3.48
N VAL A 105 -2.21 9.04 -3.33
CA VAL A 105 -2.04 7.88 -4.22
C VAL A 105 -2.37 8.26 -5.67
N CYS A 106 -3.50 8.93 -5.92
CA CYS A 106 -3.87 9.39 -7.25
C CYS A 106 -2.86 10.38 -7.84
N ARG A 107 -2.47 11.40 -7.07
CA ARG A 107 -1.53 12.44 -7.53
C ARG A 107 -0.15 11.87 -7.86
N VAL A 108 0.37 10.96 -7.03
CA VAL A 108 1.64 10.29 -7.31
C VAL A 108 1.56 9.52 -8.62
N ASN A 109 0.40 8.96 -8.97
CA ASN A 109 0.20 8.14 -10.16
C ASN A 109 -0.33 8.91 -11.38
N GLY A 110 -0.49 10.23 -11.28
CA GLY A 110 -0.99 11.07 -12.38
C GLY A 110 -2.46 10.76 -12.74
N ILE A 111 -3.22 10.23 -11.79
CA ILE A 111 -4.65 9.93 -11.93
C ILE A 111 -5.43 11.06 -11.25
N ASP A 112 -6.52 11.48 -11.88
CA ASP A 112 -7.44 12.44 -11.29
C ASP A 112 -8.28 11.74 -10.19
N PRO A 113 -8.12 12.13 -8.91
CA PRO A 113 -8.88 11.53 -7.81
C PRO A 113 -10.40 11.69 -7.97
N GLU A 114 -10.87 12.72 -8.69
CA GLU A 114 -12.31 12.92 -8.90
C GLU A 114 -12.95 11.79 -9.71
N THR A 115 -12.17 11.05 -10.51
CA THR A 115 -12.70 10.03 -11.43
C THR A 115 -13.47 8.92 -10.70
N LEU A 116 -12.87 8.29 -9.69
CA LEU A 116 -13.53 7.22 -8.92
C LEU A 116 -14.53 7.78 -7.90
N GLN A 117 -14.25 8.95 -7.33
CA GLN A 117 -15.18 9.62 -6.42
C GLN A 117 -16.50 9.93 -7.12
N GLN A 118 -16.43 10.47 -8.35
CA GLN A 118 -17.59 10.74 -9.16
C GLN A 118 -18.30 9.44 -9.58
N ALA A 119 -17.56 8.40 -9.96
CA ALA A 119 -18.16 7.10 -10.28
C ALA A 119 -18.95 6.49 -9.10
N ILE A 120 -18.46 6.66 -7.87
CA ILE A 120 -19.16 6.26 -6.64
C ILE A 120 -20.46 7.06 -6.47
N LEU A 121 -20.40 8.38 -6.66
CA LEU A 121 -21.56 9.28 -6.49
C LEU A 121 -22.61 9.11 -7.59
N ASP A 122 -22.19 8.87 -8.83
CA ASP A 122 -23.06 8.70 -9.99
C ASP A 122 -23.77 7.34 -10.01
N THR A 123 -23.23 6.36 -9.29
CA THR A 123 -23.79 5.00 -9.22
C THR A 123 -24.73 4.88 -8.02
N PRO A 124 -26.07 4.79 -8.21
CA PRO A 124 -27.03 4.91 -7.09
C PRO A 124 -26.84 3.88 -5.97
N LEU A 125 -26.46 2.65 -6.33
CA LEU A 125 -26.20 1.58 -5.37
C LEU A 125 -25.01 1.93 -4.47
N VAL A 126 -23.90 2.34 -5.07
CA VAL A 126 -22.65 2.63 -4.35
C VAL A 126 -22.78 3.94 -3.56
N ALA A 127 -23.46 4.95 -4.12
CA ALA A 127 -23.77 6.19 -3.41
C ALA A 127 -24.67 5.95 -2.18
N HIS A 128 -25.62 5.02 -2.28
CA HIS A 128 -26.43 4.61 -1.13
C HIS A 128 -25.58 3.90 -0.08
N ASP A 129 -24.72 2.96 -0.48
CA ASP A 129 -23.80 2.27 0.44
C ASP A 129 -22.89 3.28 1.16
N LEU A 130 -22.31 4.24 0.43
CA LEU A 130 -21.50 5.32 1.02
C LEU A 130 -22.28 6.11 2.08
N LYS A 131 -23.56 6.41 1.85
CA LYS A 131 -24.40 7.07 2.87
C LYS A 131 -24.59 6.21 4.11
N GLN A 132 -24.71 4.89 3.95
CA GLN A 132 -24.79 3.97 5.08
C GLN A 132 -23.49 3.93 5.87
N VAL A 133 -22.34 3.85 5.19
CA VAL A 133 -21.01 3.97 5.82
C VAL A 133 -20.91 5.27 6.61
N ARG A 134 -21.26 6.40 5.98
CA ARG A 134 -21.22 7.70 6.65
C ARG A 134 -22.14 7.75 7.86
N SER A 135 -23.35 7.20 7.77
CA SER A 135 -24.29 7.14 8.90
C SER A 135 -23.76 6.27 10.05
N LYS A 136 -23.12 5.14 9.73
CA LYS A 136 -22.58 4.17 10.69
C LYS A 136 -21.39 4.75 11.47
N TYR A 137 -20.49 5.46 10.79
CA TYR A 137 -19.22 5.92 11.38
C TYR A 137 -19.17 7.42 11.73
N PHE A 138 -20.00 8.27 11.12
CA PHE A 138 -20.03 9.73 11.35
C PHE A 138 -21.29 10.21 12.07
N ARG A 139 -21.95 9.36 12.87
CA ARG A 139 -23.06 9.79 13.71
C ARG A 139 -22.58 10.89 14.66
N LYS A 140 -22.87 12.15 14.33
CA LYS A 140 -22.79 13.27 15.29
C LYS A 140 -23.58 12.87 16.55
N PRO A 141 -23.07 13.15 17.77
CA PRO A 141 -23.91 13.04 18.95
C PRO A 141 -25.10 13.99 18.75
N MET A 142 -26.29 13.39 18.78
CA MET A 142 -27.55 14.10 18.83
C MET A 142 -27.92 14.19 20.31
N GLU A 143 -27.44 15.23 20.99
CA GLU A 143 -27.85 15.72 22.33
C GLU A 143 -26.88 16.86 22.69
N GLU A 144 -27.28 18.03 23.17
CA GLU A 144 -28.43 18.32 24.03
C GLU A 144 -29.21 19.53 23.52
N ALA A 145 -30.49 19.31 23.23
CA ALA A 145 -31.50 20.32 23.54
C ALA A 145 -31.72 20.24 25.05
N HIS A 146 -31.63 21.36 25.78
CA HIS A 146 -32.45 21.77 26.93
C HIS A 146 -32.19 23.27 27.18
#